data_AF-A0A5J9UAS8-F1
#
_entry.id   AF-A0A5J9UAS8-F1
#
_cell.length_a   1.000
_cell.length_b   1.000
_cell.length_c   1.000
_cell.angle_alpha   90.00
_cell.angle_beta   90.00
_cell.angle_gamma   90.00
#
_symmetry.space_group_name_H-M   'P 1'
#
loop_
_entity.id
_entity.type
_entity.pdbx_description
1 polymer ?
#
loop_
_entity_poly.entity_id
_entity_poly.type
_entity_poly.pdbx_seq_one_letter_code
_entity_poly.pdbx_strand_id
1 'polypeptide(L)'
;QNPQSREEPRHQSGDLGSFADRRSSGHLPRLPPLREQPESGIRDPFRRPPPPPQSGQPPPLRRSIFTGVPATVLYDEMKKLMDRGTTQMANEPKASPGLDNLFSTRQIRPEDLPSLGFDIRQPATQLSITREARLNRARALAPVLIGEQRIPVLVLPNPFTEETTGSPQIGHHGVLMYDPQNEDRLVKLFFRDTDWYYAGFQRCVVVERDDGTKLENWGRRFFFNELVEDNEVPAFLEPVKMGIGSSHSEKGDFPGPNALVDTFNTLFTFEDAIHVHENKEVRGLSPGLKNQLKLAVARIIILFSEAMRIRRIFIQAEAALRGYEHSKPLTKAHRDILHSWGKNLECSK
;
A
#
# COMPACT_ATOMS: atom_id res chain seq x y z
N GLN A 1 58.28 -25.47 -26.88
CA GLN A 1 58.23 -26.45 -27.98
C GLN A 1 56.78 -26.92 -28.10
N ASN A 2 56.10 -26.46 -29.15
CA ASN A 2 54.81 -26.99 -29.66
C ASN A 2 55.14 -28.15 -30.64
N PRO A 3 54.20 -28.87 -31.30
CA PRO A 3 52.73 -28.95 -31.20
C PRO A 3 52.14 -30.40 -31.42
N GLN A 4 50.80 -30.54 -31.43
CA GLN A 4 49.94 -31.29 -32.41
C GLN A 4 48.60 -31.66 -31.75
N SER A 5 47.43 -31.06 -32.03
CA SER A 5 46.58 -30.97 -33.24
C SER A 5 45.88 -32.28 -33.66
N ARG A 6 44.54 -32.31 -33.50
CA ARG A 6 43.55 -33.10 -34.27
C ARG A 6 42.18 -32.45 -34.08
N GLU A 7 41.72 -31.63 -35.02
CA GLU A 7 40.92 -31.95 -36.22
C GLU A 7 39.41 -32.07 -35.94
N GLU A 8 38.67 -31.15 -36.59
CA GLU A 8 37.21 -31.13 -36.78
C GLU A 8 36.73 -32.32 -37.63
N PRO A 9 35.40 -32.49 -37.77
CA PRO A 9 34.89 -32.20 -39.11
C PRO A 9 33.64 -31.31 -39.16
N ARG A 10 33.62 -30.53 -40.24
CA ARG A 10 32.55 -29.70 -40.76
C ARG A 10 31.53 -30.53 -41.56
N HIS A 11 30.27 -30.09 -41.52
CA HIS A 11 29.29 -30.12 -42.61
C HIS A 11 28.53 -28.77 -42.48
N GLN A 12 28.62 -27.75 -43.35
CA GLN A 12 28.15 -27.63 -44.75
C GLN A 12 26.79 -28.32 -44.97
N SER A 13 25.72 -27.73 -45.51
CA SER A 13 25.52 -26.52 -46.35
C SER A 13 24.02 -26.47 -46.75
N GLY A 14 23.52 -25.31 -47.21
CA GLY A 14 22.26 -25.17 -47.97
C GLY A 14 21.16 -24.47 -47.17
N ASP A 15 20.84 -23.18 -47.29
CA ASP A 15 20.75 -22.22 -48.41
C ASP A 15 19.39 -22.21 -49.15
N LEU A 16 18.86 -20.99 -49.29
CA LEU A 16 17.81 -20.47 -50.20
C LEU A 16 16.32 -20.84 -50.03
N GLY A 17 15.49 -19.79 -49.97
CA GLY A 17 14.02 -19.91 -50.11
C GLY A 17 13.22 -18.63 -49.87
N SER A 18 13.50 -17.57 -50.64
CA SER A 18 12.62 -16.41 -50.83
C SER A 18 11.26 -16.85 -51.41
N PHE A 19 10.14 -16.30 -50.91
CA PHE A 19 8.96 -16.00 -51.73
C PHE A 19 8.13 -14.86 -51.15
N ALA A 20 7.98 -13.81 -51.96
CA ALA A 20 7.01 -12.74 -51.81
C ALA A 20 5.64 -13.14 -52.37
N ASP A 21 4.66 -12.31 -52.06
CA ASP A 21 3.36 -12.12 -52.71
C ASP A 21 2.29 -13.22 -52.62
N ARG A 22 1.22 -12.89 -51.89
CA ARG A 22 -0.15 -13.05 -52.39
C ARG A 22 -1.06 -11.90 -51.94
N ARG A 23 -1.58 -11.20 -52.94
CA ARG A 23 -2.69 -10.24 -52.90
C ARG A 23 -4.05 -10.96 -52.84
N SER A 24 -5.07 -10.14 -52.54
CA SER A 24 -6.52 -10.38 -52.62
C SER A 24 -7.08 -11.13 -51.40
N SER A 25 -8.20 -10.77 -50.79
CA SER A 25 -9.35 -9.94 -51.14
C SER A 25 -10.02 -9.56 -49.79
N GLY A 26 -10.30 -8.29 -49.48
CA GLY A 26 -11.55 -7.66 -49.87
C GLY A 26 -12.76 -8.33 -49.21
N HIS A 27 -13.21 -7.86 -48.03
CA HIS A 27 -14.62 -7.73 -47.63
C HIS A 27 -14.73 -7.06 -46.24
N LEU A 28 -15.12 -5.78 -46.26
CA LEU A 28 -15.62 -5.03 -45.11
C LEU A 28 -17.08 -5.44 -44.85
N PRO A 29 -17.49 -5.74 -43.59
CA PRO A 29 -18.89 -5.65 -43.22
C PRO A 29 -19.25 -4.22 -42.78
N ARG A 30 -20.34 -3.75 -43.37
CA ARG A 30 -21.01 -2.46 -43.22
C ARG A 30 -21.33 -2.11 -41.76
N LEU A 31 -21.08 -0.84 -41.41
CA LEU A 31 -21.68 -0.17 -40.26
C LEU A 31 -23.20 -0.02 -40.46
N PRO A 32 -24.03 -0.23 -39.42
CA PRO A 32 -25.45 0.12 -39.48
C PRO A 32 -25.66 1.64 -39.40
N PRO A 33 -26.77 2.16 -39.95
CA PRO A 33 -27.03 3.58 -40.06
C PRO A 33 -27.37 4.24 -38.71
N LEU A 34 -26.94 5.50 -38.60
CA LEU A 34 -27.35 6.48 -37.59
C LEU A 34 -28.89 6.50 -37.50
N ARG A 35 -29.41 6.25 -36.30
CA ARG A 35 -30.81 6.47 -35.97
C ARG A 35 -30.93 7.77 -35.17
N GLU A 36 -31.91 8.54 -35.59
CA GLU A 36 -32.23 9.90 -35.18
C GLU A 36 -32.46 10.04 -33.67
N GLN A 37 -31.99 11.16 -33.14
CA GLN A 37 -32.41 11.69 -31.84
C GLN A 37 -33.86 12.18 -31.94
N PRO A 38 -34.67 12.03 -30.88
CA PRO A 38 -35.75 12.97 -30.62
C PRO A 38 -35.23 14.15 -29.79
N GLU A 39 -35.32 15.33 -30.40
CA GLU A 39 -35.31 16.62 -29.73
C GLU A 39 -36.44 16.70 -28.69
N SER A 40 -36.17 17.29 -27.52
CA SER A 40 -36.90 18.45 -26.98
C SER A 40 -36.61 18.64 -25.49
N GLY A 41 -35.91 19.74 -25.20
CA GLY A 41 -35.67 20.25 -23.86
C GLY A 41 -35.40 21.74 -23.98
N ILE A 42 -36.48 22.50 -24.12
CA ILE A 42 -36.56 23.95 -24.29
C ILE A 42 -35.63 24.65 -23.29
N ARG A 43 -34.61 25.36 -23.80
CA ARG A 43 -33.82 26.33 -23.04
C ARG A 43 -34.37 27.73 -23.31
N ASP A 44 -34.81 28.36 -22.23
CA ASP A 44 -35.34 29.73 -22.17
C ASP A 44 -34.23 30.75 -22.50
N PRO A 45 -34.36 31.58 -23.56
CA PRO A 45 -33.29 32.46 -24.02
C PRO A 45 -33.19 33.80 -23.26
N PHE A 46 -33.86 33.97 -22.11
CA PHE A 46 -33.88 35.23 -21.35
C PHE A 46 -33.23 35.19 -19.95
N ARG A 47 -32.33 34.25 -19.66
CA ARG A 47 -31.47 34.38 -18.46
C ARG A 47 -30.17 35.12 -18.78
N ARG A 48 -30.12 36.40 -18.37
CA ARG A 48 -28.88 37.16 -18.27
C ARG A 48 -27.89 36.44 -17.34
N PRO A 49 -26.60 36.36 -17.68
CA PRO A 49 -25.58 35.86 -16.75
C PRO A 49 -25.48 36.80 -15.54
N PRO A 50 -25.22 36.28 -14.33
CA PRO A 50 -24.97 37.14 -13.18
C PRO A 50 -23.68 37.95 -13.40
N PRO A 51 -23.60 39.18 -12.87
CA PRO A 51 -22.38 39.97 -12.97
C PRO A 51 -21.23 39.26 -12.23
N PRO A 52 -19.97 39.46 -12.68
CA PRO A 52 -18.81 38.93 -11.98
C PRO A 52 -18.75 39.48 -10.54
N PRO A 53 -18.29 38.68 -9.56
CA PRO A 53 -18.19 39.12 -8.18
C PRO A 53 -17.24 40.31 -8.07
N GLN A 54 -17.70 41.38 -7.43
CA GLN A 54 -16.87 42.52 -7.06
C GLN A 54 -15.82 42.04 -6.04
N SER A 55 -14.56 42.29 -6.35
CA SER A 55 -13.43 42.07 -5.44
C SER A 55 -13.63 42.89 -4.16
N GLY A 56 -13.75 42.24 -3.00
CA GLY A 56 -13.65 42.93 -1.71
C GLY A 56 -14.53 42.48 -0.54
N GLN A 57 -15.31 41.40 -0.62
CA GLN A 57 -16.03 40.88 0.55
C GLN A 57 -15.79 39.38 0.79
N PRO A 58 -15.51 38.95 2.05
CA PRO A 58 -15.37 37.54 2.38
C PRO A 58 -16.72 36.82 2.26
N PRO A 59 -16.74 35.54 1.82
CA PRO A 59 -17.97 34.78 1.67
C PRO A 59 -18.64 34.55 3.04
N PRO A 60 -19.98 34.54 3.11
CA PRO A 60 -20.68 34.25 4.36
C PRO A 60 -20.44 32.80 4.77
N LEU A 61 -20.04 32.61 6.04
CA LEU A 61 -19.90 31.31 6.69
C LEU A 61 -21.17 30.48 6.52
N ARG A 62 -21.07 29.38 5.77
CA ARG A 62 -22.08 28.32 5.81
C ARG A 62 -22.10 27.75 7.23
N ARG A 63 -23.25 27.88 7.89
CA ARG A 63 -23.51 27.27 9.20
C ARG A 63 -23.28 25.75 9.11
N SER A 64 -22.22 25.28 9.76
CA SER A 64 -21.99 23.89 10.09
C SER A 64 -23.04 23.45 11.11
N ILE A 65 -23.80 22.40 10.77
CA ILE A 65 -24.76 21.75 11.67
C ILE A 65 -24.02 20.62 12.39
N PHE A 66 -23.10 20.96 13.30
CA PHE A 66 -22.61 20.06 14.36
C PHE A 66 -21.95 20.94 15.42
N THR A 67 -22.76 21.53 16.30
CA THR A 67 -22.29 22.17 17.53
C THR A 67 -23.06 21.57 18.69
N GLY A 68 -22.35 20.95 19.62
CA GLY A 68 -22.99 20.45 20.84
C GLY A 68 -22.05 19.90 21.90
N VAL A 69 -20.78 19.63 21.61
CA VAL A 69 -19.83 19.16 22.63
C VAL A 69 -18.57 20.01 22.59
N PRO A 70 -18.27 20.79 23.65
CA PRO A 70 -17.02 21.53 23.76
C PRO A 70 -15.82 20.56 23.68
N ALA A 71 -14.77 20.92 22.96
CA ALA A 71 -13.57 20.09 22.78
C ALA A 71 -12.94 19.61 24.11
N THR A 72 -13.14 20.36 25.19
CA THR A 72 -12.72 20.00 26.56
C THR A 72 -13.44 18.77 27.13
N VAL A 73 -14.70 18.53 26.75
CA VAL A 73 -15.48 17.36 27.20
C VAL A 73 -15.02 16.09 26.51
N LEU A 74 -14.66 16.18 25.22
CA LEU A 74 -14.04 15.08 24.46
C LEU A 74 -12.66 14.71 25.04
N TYR A 75 -11.89 15.70 25.48
CA TYR A 75 -10.59 15.50 26.12
C TYR A 75 -10.70 14.73 27.46
N ASP A 76 -11.64 15.11 28.31
CA ASP A 76 -11.83 14.46 29.62
C ASP A 76 -12.39 13.03 29.51
N GLU A 77 -13.22 12.75 28.50
CA GLU A 77 -13.71 11.40 28.17
C GLU A 77 -12.58 10.50 27.66
N MET A 78 -11.76 10.99 26.73
CA MET A 78 -10.62 10.22 26.20
C MET A 78 -9.57 9.94 27.27
N LYS A 79 -9.29 10.90 28.16
CA LYS A 79 -8.36 10.71 29.28
C LYS A 79 -8.86 9.63 30.26
N LYS A 80 -10.16 9.65 30.61
CA LYS A 80 -10.78 8.62 31.46
C LYS A 80 -10.76 7.22 30.84
N LEU A 81 -10.84 7.11 29.51
CA LEU A 81 -10.75 5.83 28.79
C LEU A 81 -9.32 5.29 28.79
N MET A 82 -8.31 6.15 28.62
CA MET A 82 -6.90 5.74 28.70
C MET A 82 -6.50 5.32 30.12
N ASP A 83 -6.95 6.03 31.14
CA ASP A 83 -6.64 5.73 32.54
C ASP A 83 -7.31 4.43 33.05
N ARG A 84 -8.41 3.99 32.42
CA ARG A 84 -9.09 2.71 32.74
C ARG A 84 -8.43 1.50 32.08
N GLY A 85 -7.68 1.69 31.00
CA GLY A 85 -6.96 0.60 30.31
C GLY A 85 -5.72 0.11 31.05
N THR A 86 -5.14 0.93 31.93
CA THR A 86 -3.87 0.66 32.61
C THR A 86 -4.01 -0.22 33.86
N THR A 87 -5.22 -0.44 34.39
CA THR A 87 -5.41 -1.12 35.69
C THR A 87 -5.66 -2.64 35.59
N GLN A 88 -5.85 -3.21 34.40
CA GLN A 88 -6.23 -4.64 34.25
C GLN A 88 -5.12 -5.60 33.79
N MET A 89 -3.87 -5.16 33.61
CA MET A 89 -2.79 -6.00 33.06
C MET A 89 -1.74 -6.47 34.09
N ALA A 90 -1.98 -6.26 35.39
CA ALA A 90 -1.10 -6.75 36.44
C ALA A 90 -1.68 -8.04 37.04
N ASN A 91 -1.50 -9.18 36.36
CA ASN A 91 -1.32 -10.53 36.95
C ASN A 91 -1.60 -11.63 35.90
N GLU A 92 -0.60 -11.97 35.08
CA GLU A 92 -0.51 -13.29 34.44
C GLU A 92 0.93 -13.83 34.50
N PRO A 93 1.11 -15.15 34.67
CA PRO A 93 2.41 -15.75 34.94
C PRO A 93 3.33 -15.77 33.71
N LYS A 94 4.62 -15.49 33.94
CA LYS A 94 5.68 -15.50 32.91
C LYS A 94 5.86 -16.90 32.32
N ALA A 95 5.45 -17.08 31.07
CA ALA A 95 5.85 -18.19 30.22
C ALA A 95 7.23 -17.91 29.59
N SER A 96 7.96 -18.98 29.29
CA SER A 96 9.35 -19.01 28.82
C SER A 96 9.61 -18.23 27.51
N PRO A 97 10.84 -17.76 27.25
CA PRO A 97 11.16 -16.89 26.13
C PRO A 97 11.31 -17.71 24.84
N GLY A 98 10.21 -17.90 24.11
CA GLY A 98 10.24 -18.52 22.79
C GLY A 98 9.13 -17.94 21.92
N LEU A 99 9.50 -17.21 20.86
CA LEU A 99 8.68 -16.72 19.74
C LEU A 99 7.45 -15.83 20.03
N ASP A 100 6.83 -15.89 21.21
CA ASP A 100 5.64 -15.11 21.58
C ASP A 100 5.91 -13.59 21.60
N ASN A 101 7.17 -13.18 21.79
CA ASN A 101 7.59 -11.78 21.78
C ASN A 101 7.58 -11.10 20.39
N LEU A 102 7.45 -11.85 19.28
CA LEU A 102 7.33 -11.26 17.94
C LEU A 102 5.90 -10.80 17.60
N PHE A 103 4.90 -11.28 18.36
CA PHE A 103 3.48 -10.99 18.11
C PHE A 103 2.95 -9.78 18.90
N SER A 104 3.73 -9.25 19.85
CA SER A 104 3.41 -7.98 20.52
C SER A 104 3.85 -6.80 19.65
N THR A 105 3.05 -5.74 19.61
CA THR A 105 3.36 -4.50 18.88
C THR A 105 4.78 -4.04 19.19
N ARG A 106 5.69 -4.15 18.21
CA ARG A 106 7.12 -3.90 18.41
C ARG A 106 7.38 -2.39 18.35
N GLN A 107 7.15 -1.70 19.48
CA GLN A 107 7.56 -0.32 19.70
C GLN A 107 8.67 -0.32 20.74
N ILE A 108 9.93 -0.23 20.29
CA ILE A 108 11.10 -0.26 21.17
C ILE A 108 11.40 1.16 21.67
N ARG A 109 11.15 2.16 20.82
CA ARG A 109 11.31 3.59 21.13
C ARG A 109 10.03 4.37 20.85
N PRO A 110 9.80 5.53 21.50
CA PRO A 110 8.65 6.40 21.24
C PRO A 110 8.48 6.77 19.75
N GLU A 111 9.59 6.93 19.03
CA GLU A 111 9.64 7.22 17.59
C GLU A 111 9.41 5.99 16.68
N ASP A 112 9.38 4.77 17.23
CA ASP A 112 9.11 3.58 16.45
C ASP A 112 7.61 3.46 16.17
N LEU A 113 7.24 3.37 14.90
CA LEU A 113 5.85 3.18 14.50
C LEU A 113 5.32 1.82 14.99
N PRO A 114 4.12 1.76 15.58
CA PRO A 114 3.52 0.51 16.03
C PRO A 114 3.42 -0.44 14.85
N SER A 115 3.93 -1.66 15.00
CA SER A 115 4.05 -2.61 13.89
C SER A 115 3.42 -3.95 14.23
N LEU A 116 2.70 -4.54 13.27
CA LEU A 116 2.14 -5.89 13.36
C LEU A 116 3.11 -6.90 12.73
N GLY A 117 3.45 -7.97 13.44
CA GLY A 117 4.24 -9.07 12.88
C GLY A 117 3.47 -9.82 11.79
N PHE A 118 4.15 -10.18 10.71
CA PHE A 118 3.61 -10.97 9.60
C PHE A 118 4.60 -12.06 9.19
N ASP A 119 4.32 -13.29 9.57
CA ASP A 119 5.06 -14.48 9.12
C ASP A 119 4.72 -14.80 7.65
N ILE A 120 5.70 -14.65 6.76
CA ILE A 120 5.52 -14.89 5.33
C ILE A 120 5.35 -16.38 4.97
N ARG A 121 5.64 -17.30 5.90
CA ARG A 121 5.46 -18.76 5.72
C ARG A 121 4.06 -19.23 6.04
N GLN A 122 3.27 -18.44 6.78
CA GLN A 122 1.85 -18.71 7.05
C GLN A 122 0.94 -17.58 6.55
N PRO A 123 1.08 -17.17 5.28
CA PRO A 123 0.62 -15.85 4.85
C PRO A 123 -0.89 -15.69 4.87
N ALA A 124 -1.67 -16.74 4.61
CA ALA A 124 -3.13 -16.68 4.67
C ALA A 124 -3.64 -16.43 6.10
N THR A 125 -3.11 -17.19 7.07
CA THR A 125 -3.44 -17.04 8.49
C THR A 125 -3.04 -15.64 8.98
N GLN A 126 -1.83 -15.21 8.64
CA GLN A 126 -1.30 -13.90 9.03
C GLN A 126 -2.07 -12.74 8.38
N LEU A 127 -2.59 -12.91 7.16
CA LEU A 127 -3.46 -11.93 6.51
C LEU A 127 -4.76 -11.72 7.30
N SER A 128 -5.36 -12.80 7.79
CA SER A 128 -6.56 -12.76 8.62
C SER A 128 -6.30 -12.08 9.97
N ILE A 129 -5.19 -12.41 10.64
CA ILE A 129 -4.78 -11.75 11.89
C ILE A 129 -4.54 -10.25 11.67
N THR A 130 -3.80 -9.90 10.61
CA THR A 130 -3.51 -8.51 10.26
C THR A 130 -4.79 -7.72 9.98
N ARG A 131 -5.78 -8.32 9.31
CA ARG A 131 -7.07 -7.67 9.04
C ARG A 131 -7.84 -7.36 10.31
N GLU A 132 -7.93 -8.29 11.25
CA GLU A 132 -8.63 -8.06 12.51
C GLU A 132 -7.92 -7.02 13.36
N ALA A 133 -6.59 -7.10 13.49
CA ALA A 133 -5.79 -6.10 14.19
C ALA A 133 -5.96 -4.70 13.59
N ARG A 134 -5.96 -4.60 12.25
CA ARG A 134 -6.22 -3.37 11.50
C ARG A 134 -7.61 -2.81 11.79
N LEU A 135 -8.65 -3.65 11.72
CA LEU A 135 -10.02 -3.21 11.97
C LEU A 135 -10.20 -2.72 13.40
N ASN A 136 -9.57 -3.39 14.37
CA ASN A 136 -9.59 -2.95 15.77
C ASN A 136 -8.89 -1.61 15.96
N ARG A 137 -7.72 -1.40 15.35
CA ARG A 137 -7.04 -0.09 15.35
C ARG A 137 -7.90 0.99 14.69
N ALA A 138 -8.44 0.71 13.52
CA ALA A 138 -9.29 1.67 12.80
C ALA A 138 -10.53 2.04 13.62
N ARG A 139 -11.15 1.09 14.32
CA ARG A 139 -12.28 1.36 15.21
C ARG A 139 -11.90 2.20 16.43
N ALA A 140 -10.70 1.99 16.98
CA ALA A 140 -10.21 2.76 18.11
C ALA A 140 -9.88 4.22 17.75
N LEU A 141 -9.49 4.47 16.49
CA LEU A 141 -9.15 5.81 16.00
C LEU A 141 -10.32 6.52 15.31
N ALA A 142 -11.34 5.79 14.85
CA ALA A 142 -12.44 6.36 14.10
C ALA A 142 -13.33 7.23 14.99
N PRO A 143 -13.68 8.46 14.56
CA PRO A 143 -14.59 9.32 15.31
C PRO A 143 -16.04 8.78 15.30
N VAL A 144 -16.39 8.01 14.26
CA VAL A 144 -17.73 7.46 14.04
C VAL A 144 -17.63 6.03 13.52
N LEU A 145 -18.47 5.15 14.05
CA LEU A 145 -18.66 3.79 13.56
C LEU A 145 -20.09 3.69 12.98
N ILE A 146 -20.24 3.15 11.76
CA ILE A 146 -21.52 3.04 11.06
C ILE A 146 -22.04 1.60 11.07
N GLY A 147 -23.35 1.47 11.28
CA GLY A 147 -24.10 0.23 11.17
C GLY A 147 -23.80 -0.79 12.27
N GLU A 148 -24.55 -1.89 12.27
CA GLU A 148 -24.39 -2.97 13.26
C GLU A 148 -23.00 -3.63 13.20
N GLN A 149 -22.38 -3.61 12.02
CA GLN A 149 -21.05 -4.15 11.77
C GLN A 149 -19.91 -3.25 12.28
N ARG A 150 -20.24 -2.07 12.85
CA ARG A 150 -19.30 -1.08 13.39
C ARG A 150 -18.19 -0.77 12.40
N ILE A 151 -18.58 -0.37 11.19
CA ILE A 151 -17.65 -0.02 10.12
C ILE A 151 -17.03 1.34 10.46
N PRO A 152 -15.69 1.44 10.61
CA PRO A 152 -15.07 2.70 10.95
C PRO A 152 -15.13 3.68 9.78
N VAL A 153 -15.61 4.91 10.04
CA VAL A 153 -15.39 6.04 9.14
C VAL A 153 -13.98 6.51 9.35
N LEU A 154 -13.21 6.58 8.27
CA LEU A 154 -11.77 6.81 8.27
C LEU A 154 -11.34 8.01 9.12
N VAL A 155 -10.20 7.84 9.80
CA VAL A 155 -9.61 8.83 10.69
C VAL A 155 -9.27 10.07 9.86
N LEU A 156 -9.69 11.25 10.32
CA LEU A 156 -9.25 12.51 9.71
C LEU A 156 -7.75 12.71 9.99
N PRO A 157 -6.98 13.31 9.06
CA PRO A 157 -5.61 13.74 9.35
C PRO A 157 -5.55 14.50 10.68
N ASN A 158 -4.48 14.36 11.46
CA ASN A 158 -4.40 15.00 12.77
C ASN A 158 -4.39 16.53 12.57
N PRO A 159 -5.46 17.26 12.96
CA PRO A 159 -5.53 18.69 12.71
C PRO A 159 -4.55 19.48 13.59
N PHE A 160 -4.06 18.88 14.68
CA PHE A 160 -3.22 19.55 15.67
C PHE A 160 -1.74 19.63 15.30
N THR A 161 -1.32 19.01 14.19
CA THR A 161 0.07 19.14 13.69
C THR A 161 0.22 20.28 12.70
N GLU A 162 -0.88 20.91 12.26
CA GLU A 162 -0.84 22.00 11.29
C GLU A 162 -0.06 23.21 11.82
N GLU A 163 -0.25 23.55 13.09
CA GLU A 163 0.46 24.67 13.73
C GLU A 163 1.98 24.45 13.83
N THR A 164 2.43 23.19 13.97
CA THR A 164 3.84 22.86 14.18
C THR A 164 4.58 22.48 12.90
N THR A 165 3.85 22.01 11.88
CA THR A 165 4.45 21.44 10.66
C THR A 165 3.98 22.12 9.38
N GLY A 166 3.04 23.06 9.48
CA GLY A 166 2.43 23.76 8.35
C GLY A 166 1.36 22.95 7.62
N SER A 167 1.12 21.69 8.00
CA SER A 167 0.07 20.84 7.43
C SER A 167 -0.45 19.79 8.43
N PRO A 168 -1.70 19.32 8.30
CA PRO A 168 -2.18 18.15 9.03
C PRO A 168 -1.33 16.92 8.65
N GLN A 169 -0.73 16.26 9.63
CA GLN A 169 0.12 15.09 9.41
C GLN A 169 -0.70 13.81 9.55
N ILE A 170 -0.38 12.86 8.68
CA ILE A 170 -1.00 11.56 8.65
C ILE A 170 -0.17 10.60 9.51
N GLY A 171 -0.80 10.02 10.53
CA GLY A 171 -0.21 8.94 11.31
C GLY A 171 0.11 7.73 10.43
N HIS A 172 1.14 6.97 10.81
CA HIS A 172 1.55 5.75 10.12
C HIS A 172 1.61 4.57 11.09
N HIS A 173 1.45 3.37 10.57
CA HIS A 173 1.74 2.13 11.29
C HIS A 173 2.51 1.17 10.37
N GLY A 174 3.12 0.16 10.99
CA GLY A 174 3.95 -0.82 10.33
C GLY A 174 3.28 -2.19 10.16
N VAL A 175 3.65 -2.90 9.10
CA VAL A 175 3.58 -4.37 9.06
C VAL A 175 4.99 -4.91 8.93
N LEU A 176 5.46 -5.67 9.91
CA LEU A 176 6.78 -6.26 9.96
C LEU A 176 6.73 -7.67 9.36
N MET A 177 7.14 -7.79 8.09
CA MET A 177 7.30 -9.07 7.43
C MET A 177 8.58 -9.76 7.89
N TYR A 178 8.48 -11.05 8.20
CA TYR A 178 9.61 -11.88 8.59
C TYR A 178 9.44 -13.32 8.11
N ASP A 179 10.56 -14.03 8.01
CA ASP A 179 10.62 -15.46 7.74
C ASP A 179 11.19 -16.18 8.96
N PRO A 180 10.42 -17.01 9.67
CA PRO A 180 10.92 -17.78 10.82
C PRO A 180 12.09 -18.70 10.48
N GLN A 181 12.26 -19.07 9.20
CA GLN A 181 13.37 -19.90 8.75
C GLN A 181 14.61 -19.07 8.37
N ASN A 182 14.51 -17.75 8.37
CA ASN A 182 15.56 -16.81 8.00
C ASN A 182 15.41 -15.52 8.82
N GLU A 183 15.74 -15.64 10.10
CA GLU A 183 15.53 -14.58 11.09
C GLU A 183 16.48 -13.38 10.92
N ASP A 184 17.49 -13.51 10.03
CA ASP A 184 18.48 -12.47 9.73
C ASP A 184 17.89 -11.32 8.89
N ARG A 185 16.64 -11.45 8.45
CA ARG A 185 16.01 -10.54 7.48
C ARG A 185 14.63 -10.15 7.94
N LEU A 186 14.38 -8.84 8.00
CA LEU A 186 13.05 -8.28 8.22
C LEU A 186 12.75 -7.19 7.20
N VAL A 187 11.47 -7.00 6.89
CA VAL A 187 11.00 -5.87 6.09
C VAL A 187 9.81 -5.24 6.79
N LYS A 188 9.92 -3.96 7.14
CA LYS A 188 8.81 -3.16 7.64
C LYS A 188 8.14 -2.43 6.48
N LEU A 189 6.84 -2.64 6.33
CA LEU A 189 5.96 -1.91 5.42
C LEU A 189 5.30 -0.76 6.17
N PHE A 190 5.20 0.42 5.57
CA PHE A 190 4.54 1.58 6.15
C PHE A 190 3.20 1.82 5.50
N PHE A 191 2.17 2.12 6.29
CA PHE A 191 0.85 2.46 5.81
C PHE A 191 0.27 3.64 6.58
N ARG A 192 -0.52 4.46 5.89
CA ARG A 192 -1.24 5.59 6.49
C ARG A 192 -2.37 5.10 7.40
N ASP A 193 -2.51 5.68 8.58
CA ASP A 193 -3.61 5.36 9.50
C ASP A 193 -4.97 5.86 8.99
N THR A 194 -4.98 6.92 8.18
CA THR A 194 -6.20 7.55 7.68
C THR A 194 -6.97 6.65 6.74
N ASP A 195 -6.31 6.07 5.74
CA ASP A 195 -6.98 5.30 4.69
C ASP A 195 -6.34 3.93 4.43
N TRP A 196 -5.30 3.57 5.17
CA TRP A 196 -4.55 2.33 4.99
C TRP A 196 -3.83 2.24 3.63
N TYR A 197 -3.46 3.41 3.10
CA TYR A 197 -2.62 3.49 1.92
C TYR A 197 -1.22 3.01 2.21
N TYR A 198 -0.69 2.09 1.41
CA TYR A 198 0.72 1.72 1.46
C TYR A 198 1.59 2.92 1.10
N ALA A 199 2.55 3.27 1.96
CA ALA A 199 3.36 4.46 1.80
C ALA A 199 4.81 4.15 1.40
N GLY A 200 5.34 2.99 1.82
CA GLY A 200 6.75 2.69 1.67
C GLY A 200 7.22 1.48 2.44
N PHE A 201 8.53 1.26 2.49
CA PHE A 201 9.14 0.16 3.25
C PHE A 201 10.55 0.49 3.77
N GLN A 202 11.03 -0.35 4.67
CA GLN A 202 12.38 -0.34 5.23
C GLN A 202 12.83 -1.78 5.47
N ARG A 203 14.04 -2.14 5.05
CA ARG A 203 14.65 -3.43 5.39
C ARG A 203 15.39 -3.37 6.72
N CYS A 204 15.62 -4.53 7.33
CA CYS A 204 16.51 -4.69 8.48
C CYS A 204 17.32 -5.97 8.38
N VAL A 205 18.62 -5.86 8.58
CA VAL A 205 19.53 -7.01 8.74
C VAL A 205 19.68 -7.29 10.23
N VAL A 206 19.32 -8.50 10.65
CA VAL A 206 19.52 -8.95 12.03
C VAL A 206 20.83 -9.72 12.10
N VAL A 207 21.67 -9.37 13.07
CA VAL A 207 22.96 -10.04 13.30
C VAL A 207 22.97 -10.57 14.72
N GLU A 208 23.16 -11.88 14.87
CA GLU A 208 23.40 -12.49 16.17
C GLU A 208 24.85 -12.22 16.59
N ARG A 209 25.02 -11.73 17.82
CA ARG A 209 26.32 -11.48 18.45
C ARG A 209 26.80 -12.73 19.18
N ASP A 210 28.08 -12.75 19.51
CA ASP A 210 28.73 -13.87 20.22
C ASP A 210 28.07 -14.21 21.58
N ASP A 211 27.36 -13.25 22.19
CA ASP A 211 26.60 -13.42 23.44
C ASP A 211 25.16 -13.95 23.24
N GLY A 212 24.79 -14.31 22.02
CA GLY A 212 23.44 -14.77 21.64
C GLY A 212 22.41 -13.63 21.53
N THR A 213 22.82 -12.37 21.69
CA THR A 213 21.91 -11.23 21.50
C THR A 213 21.76 -10.90 20.02
N LYS A 214 20.55 -10.47 19.62
CA LYS A 214 20.25 -10.06 18.25
C LYS A 214 20.32 -8.55 18.12
N LEU A 215 21.16 -8.07 17.19
CA LEU A 215 21.28 -6.68 16.82
C LEU A 215 20.53 -6.41 15.52
N GLU A 216 19.65 -5.41 15.53
CA GLU A 216 18.89 -5.00 14.34
C GLU A 216 19.54 -3.80 13.65
N ASN A 217 19.97 -4.01 12.42
CA ASN A 217 20.54 -2.97 11.56
C ASN A 217 19.49 -2.53 10.53
N TRP A 218 18.73 -1.50 10.90
CA TRP A 218 17.68 -0.93 10.08
C TRP A 218 18.27 -0.07 8.93
N GLY A 219 17.85 -0.35 7.70
CA GLY A 219 18.27 0.38 6.50
C GLY A 219 17.52 1.70 6.28
N ARG A 220 17.60 2.27 5.08
CA ARG A 220 16.86 3.49 4.73
C ARG A 220 15.35 3.25 4.57
N ARG A 221 14.54 4.28 4.81
CA ARG A 221 13.07 4.24 4.66
C ARG A 221 12.66 4.81 3.30
N PHE A 222 12.20 3.95 2.40
CA PHE A 222 11.82 4.32 1.05
C PHE A 222 10.31 4.59 0.97
N PHE A 223 9.94 5.76 0.47
CA PHE A 223 8.54 6.19 0.31
C PHE A 223 8.24 6.63 -1.12
N PHE A 224 6.98 6.60 -1.52
CA PHE A 224 6.56 7.13 -2.81
C PHE A 224 6.89 8.61 -2.94
N ASN A 225 7.33 9.01 -4.14
CA ASN A 225 7.83 10.36 -4.41
C ASN A 225 6.78 11.43 -4.07
N GLU A 226 5.55 11.22 -4.52
CA GLU A 226 4.42 12.13 -4.31
C GLU A 226 4.08 12.30 -2.82
N LEU A 227 4.12 11.23 -2.01
CA LEU A 227 3.82 11.33 -0.58
C LEU A 227 4.86 12.17 0.16
N VAL A 228 6.12 12.12 -0.28
CA VAL A 228 7.21 12.94 0.28
C VAL A 228 7.08 14.39 -0.19
N GLU A 229 6.69 14.62 -1.44
CA GLU A 229 6.51 15.96 -2.02
C GLU A 229 5.28 16.69 -1.45
N ASP A 230 4.22 15.95 -1.17
CA ASP A 230 2.97 16.47 -0.60
C ASP A 230 3.02 16.59 0.94
N ASN A 231 4.20 16.38 1.57
CA ASN A 231 4.41 16.40 3.03
C ASN A 231 3.51 15.44 3.81
N GLU A 232 3.11 14.33 3.18
CA GLU A 232 2.27 13.32 3.82
C GLU A 232 3.07 12.31 4.65
N VAL A 233 4.40 12.30 4.52
CA VAL A 233 5.31 11.46 5.32
C VAL A 233 5.98 12.32 6.41
N PRO A 234 5.84 11.98 7.70
CA PRO A 234 6.47 12.73 8.78
C PRO A 234 8.00 12.84 8.65
N ALA A 235 8.54 14.04 8.86
CA ALA A 235 9.97 14.31 8.69
C ALA A 235 10.90 13.44 9.58
N PHE A 236 10.44 13.05 10.77
CA PHE A 236 11.20 12.17 11.69
C PHE A 236 11.42 10.75 11.13
N LEU A 237 10.66 10.34 10.11
CA LEU A 237 10.90 9.09 9.38
C LEU A 237 12.07 9.20 8.41
N GLU A 238 12.61 10.40 8.19
CA GLU A 238 13.73 10.67 7.29
C GLU A 238 13.52 10.04 5.89
N PRO A 239 12.42 10.36 5.21
CA PRO A 239 12.02 9.63 4.01
C PRO A 239 13.02 9.78 2.87
N VAL A 240 13.24 8.68 2.15
CA VAL A 240 13.96 8.61 0.88
C VAL A 240 12.96 8.37 -0.25
N LYS A 241 12.96 9.22 -1.27
CA LYS A 241 12.10 9.07 -2.46
C LYS A 241 12.50 7.81 -3.23
N MET A 242 11.58 6.86 -3.36
CA MET A 242 11.81 5.50 -3.89
C MET A 242 12.12 5.48 -5.40
N GLY A 243 11.84 6.57 -6.13
CA GLY A 243 12.06 6.65 -7.59
C GLY A 243 10.95 6.00 -8.42
N ILE A 244 9.84 5.62 -7.77
CA ILE A 244 8.58 5.20 -8.38
C ILE A 244 7.41 5.94 -7.73
N GLY A 245 6.36 6.16 -8.51
CA GLY A 245 5.09 6.62 -7.98
C GLY A 245 4.28 5.48 -7.35
N SER A 246 3.08 5.79 -6.91
CA SER A 246 2.24 4.91 -6.09
C SER A 246 1.12 4.20 -6.87
N SER A 247 0.84 4.65 -8.09
CA SER A 247 -0.22 4.13 -8.96
C SER A 247 0.17 2.80 -9.63
N HIS A 248 -0.01 1.67 -8.93
CA HIS A 248 0.44 0.35 -9.39
C HIS A 248 -0.61 -0.77 -9.35
N SER A 249 -1.85 -0.49 -8.97
CA SER A 249 -2.92 -1.50 -8.87
C SER A 249 -3.19 -2.25 -10.18
N GLU A 250 -2.98 -1.62 -11.35
CA GLU A 250 -3.19 -2.23 -12.66
C GLU A 250 -2.22 -3.38 -12.97
N LYS A 251 -1.05 -3.37 -12.33
CA LYS A 251 -0.02 -4.41 -12.46
C LYS A 251 -0.21 -5.56 -11.47
N GLY A 252 -1.20 -5.47 -10.59
CA GLY A 252 -1.42 -6.42 -9.51
C GLY A 252 -2.01 -7.76 -9.98
N ASP A 253 -1.63 -8.80 -9.26
CA ASP A 253 -2.27 -10.10 -9.21
C ASP A 253 -2.71 -10.38 -7.76
N PHE A 254 -3.48 -11.44 -7.52
CA PHE A 254 -3.57 -12.04 -6.19
C PHE A 254 -2.35 -12.93 -5.99
N PRO A 255 -1.36 -12.51 -5.18
CA PRO A 255 -0.17 -13.32 -4.99
C PRO A 255 -0.49 -14.58 -4.19
N GLY A 256 0.10 -15.70 -4.58
CA GLY A 256 0.22 -16.89 -3.74
C GLY A 256 1.42 -16.81 -2.79
N PRO A 257 1.69 -17.86 -2.01
CA PRO A 257 2.77 -17.87 -1.01
C PRO A 257 4.15 -17.55 -1.59
N ASN A 258 4.50 -18.18 -2.71
CA ASN A 258 5.81 -17.99 -3.34
C ASN A 258 5.99 -16.56 -3.88
N ALA A 259 4.93 -15.96 -4.43
CA ALA A 259 4.95 -14.56 -4.87
C ALA A 259 5.16 -13.59 -3.70
N LEU A 260 4.67 -13.93 -2.50
CA LEU A 260 4.91 -13.13 -1.30
C LEU A 260 6.37 -13.23 -0.83
N VAL A 261 6.96 -14.43 -0.89
CA VAL A 261 8.39 -14.62 -0.61
C VAL A 261 9.26 -13.83 -1.59
N ASP A 262 8.93 -13.86 -2.88
CA ASP A 262 9.62 -13.05 -3.90
C ASP A 262 9.46 -11.55 -3.64
N THR A 263 8.27 -11.13 -3.21
CA THR A 263 7.99 -9.74 -2.81
C THR A 263 8.88 -9.35 -1.63
N PHE A 264 8.93 -10.16 -0.58
CA PHE A 264 9.80 -9.96 0.58
C PHE A 264 11.27 -9.82 0.18
N ASN A 265 11.79 -10.76 -0.62
CA ASN A 265 13.18 -10.75 -1.09
C ASN A 265 13.49 -9.53 -1.98
N THR A 266 12.55 -9.14 -2.84
CA THR A 266 12.68 -7.94 -3.68
C THR A 266 12.84 -6.68 -2.85
N LEU A 267 12.00 -6.50 -1.82
CA LEU A 267 12.10 -5.35 -0.93
C LEU A 267 13.38 -5.39 -0.08
N PHE A 268 13.73 -6.56 0.44
CA PHE A 268 14.91 -6.72 1.30
C PHE A 268 16.22 -6.39 0.55
N THR A 269 16.35 -6.84 -0.69
CA THR A 269 17.57 -6.63 -1.51
C THR A 269 17.58 -5.31 -2.27
N PHE A 270 16.47 -4.57 -2.25
CA PHE A 270 16.32 -3.32 -3.01
C PHE A 270 17.46 -2.32 -2.73
N GLU A 271 17.76 -2.08 -1.46
CA GLU A 271 18.76 -1.08 -1.06
C GLU A 271 20.18 -1.44 -1.54
N ASP A 272 20.49 -2.73 -1.68
CA ASP A 272 21.80 -3.19 -2.15
C ASP A 272 22.01 -2.92 -3.66
N ALA A 273 20.93 -2.71 -4.40
CA ALA A 273 20.93 -2.59 -5.86
C ALA A 273 20.78 -1.15 -6.38
N ILE A 274 20.73 -0.16 -5.49
CA ILE A 274 20.42 1.24 -5.85
C ILE A 274 21.48 2.23 -5.38
N HIS A 275 21.44 3.42 -5.98
CA HIS A 275 22.17 4.59 -5.51
C HIS A 275 21.18 5.65 -5.00
N VAL A 276 21.40 6.13 -3.78
CA VAL A 276 20.65 7.24 -3.20
C VAL A 276 21.46 8.51 -3.38
N HIS A 277 20.91 9.46 -4.14
CA HIS A 277 21.50 10.76 -4.38
C HIS A 277 21.37 11.68 -3.14
N GLU A 278 22.17 12.75 -3.06
CA GLU A 278 22.25 13.66 -1.90
C GLU A 278 20.91 14.28 -1.51
N ASN A 279 20.01 14.48 -2.49
CA ASN A 279 18.65 14.98 -2.28
C ASN A 279 17.67 13.92 -1.74
N LYS A 280 18.18 12.81 -1.17
CA LYS A 280 17.41 11.67 -0.65
C LYS A 280 16.49 11.05 -1.70
N GLU A 281 16.99 10.87 -2.91
CA GLU A 281 16.24 10.30 -4.03
C GLU A 281 16.98 9.12 -4.65
N VAL A 282 16.26 8.03 -4.90
CA VAL A 282 16.78 6.89 -5.64
C VAL A 282 16.94 7.27 -7.11
N ARG A 283 18.15 7.12 -7.65
CA ARG A 283 18.47 7.35 -9.07
C ARG A 283 19.05 6.10 -9.72
N GLY A 284 18.98 6.04 -11.04
CA GLY A 284 19.62 4.97 -11.83
C GLY A 284 18.97 3.58 -11.71
N LEU A 285 17.69 3.51 -11.34
CA LEU A 285 16.95 2.24 -11.31
C LEU A 285 16.97 1.58 -12.70
N SER A 286 17.58 0.40 -12.78
CA SER A 286 17.53 -0.40 -14.00
C SER A 286 16.07 -0.72 -14.36
N PRO A 287 15.71 -0.83 -15.65
CA PRO A 287 14.34 -1.15 -16.06
C PRO A 287 13.82 -2.46 -15.43
N GLY A 288 14.70 -3.46 -15.26
CA GLY A 288 14.37 -4.74 -14.62
C GLY A 288 14.02 -4.57 -13.14
N LEU A 289 14.88 -3.91 -12.36
CA LEU A 289 14.64 -3.65 -10.94
C LEU A 289 13.39 -2.80 -10.72
N LYS A 290 13.19 -1.78 -11.56
CA LYS A 290 11.99 -0.94 -11.52
C LYS A 290 10.72 -1.76 -11.75
N ASN A 291 10.75 -2.73 -12.66
CA ASN A 291 9.59 -3.60 -12.91
C ASN A 291 9.33 -4.58 -11.76
N GLN A 292 10.38 -5.18 -11.20
CA GLN A 292 10.27 -6.06 -10.04
C GLN A 292 9.70 -5.32 -8.82
N LEU A 293 10.23 -4.13 -8.52
CA LEU A 293 9.73 -3.30 -7.43
C LEU A 293 8.27 -2.92 -7.65
N LYS A 294 7.89 -2.49 -8.86
CA LYS A 294 6.48 -2.16 -9.17
C LYS A 294 5.55 -3.34 -8.97
N LEU A 295 5.97 -4.56 -9.32
CA LEU A 295 5.18 -5.77 -9.11
C LEU A 295 5.06 -6.11 -7.61
N ALA A 296 6.17 -6.05 -6.87
CA ALA A 296 6.18 -6.24 -5.41
C ALA A 296 5.24 -5.25 -4.72
N VAL A 297 5.33 -3.97 -5.07
CA VAL A 297 4.44 -2.91 -4.57
C VAL A 297 2.97 -3.18 -4.92
N ALA A 298 2.66 -3.58 -6.16
CA ALA A 298 1.30 -3.89 -6.56
C ALA A 298 0.71 -5.04 -5.71
N ARG A 299 1.50 -6.09 -5.44
CA ARG A 299 1.11 -7.22 -4.58
C ARG A 299 0.86 -6.79 -3.14
N ILE A 300 1.71 -5.92 -2.59
CA ILE A 300 1.53 -5.35 -1.25
C ILE A 300 0.24 -4.54 -1.19
N ILE A 301 -0.02 -3.69 -2.19
CA ILE A 301 -1.26 -2.90 -2.25
C ILE A 301 -2.47 -3.84 -2.27
N ILE A 302 -2.47 -4.90 -3.07
CA ILE A 302 -3.59 -5.85 -3.12
C ILE A 302 -3.79 -6.55 -1.77
N LEU A 303 -2.73 -7.09 -1.16
CA LEU A 303 -2.81 -7.85 0.08
C LEU A 303 -3.10 -6.98 1.30
N PHE A 304 -2.39 -5.86 1.42
CA PHE A 304 -2.38 -5.11 2.67
C PHE A 304 -3.20 -3.84 2.60
N SER A 305 -3.48 -3.26 1.42
CA SER A 305 -4.40 -2.12 1.29
C SER A 305 -5.80 -2.56 0.88
N GLU A 306 -5.92 -3.23 -0.27
CA GLU A 306 -7.21 -3.46 -0.90
C GLU A 306 -8.01 -4.59 -0.25
N ALA A 307 -7.36 -5.68 0.15
CA ALA A 307 -8.02 -6.72 0.94
C ALA A 307 -8.50 -6.18 2.30
N MET A 308 -7.79 -5.22 2.89
CA MET A 308 -8.20 -4.63 4.18
C MET A 308 -9.42 -3.71 4.03
N ARG A 309 -9.57 -3.07 2.86
CA ARG A 309 -10.69 -2.18 2.52
C ARG A 309 -11.91 -2.95 2.01
N ILE A 310 -11.72 -4.02 1.25
CA ILE A 310 -12.78 -4.68 0.47
C ILE A 310 -12.85 -6.17 0.79
N ARG A 311 -13.93 -6.61 1.46
CA ARG A 311 -14.15 -8.01 1.87
C ARG A 311 -14.02 -9.00 0.71
N ARG A 312 -14.50 -8.65 -0.49
CA ARG A 312 -14.41 -9.54 -1.66
C ARG A 312 -12.95 -9.76 -2.10
N ILE A 313 -12.14 -8.70 -2.09
CA ILE A 313 -10.71 -8.78 -2.41
C ILE A 313 -9.99 -9.61 -1.35
N PHE A 314 -10.34 -9.42 -0.07
CA PHE A 314 -9.81 -10.24 1.01
C PHE A 314 -10.01 -11.74 0.82
N ILE A 315 -11.24 -12.17 0.57
CA ILE A 315 -11.57 -13.60 0.43
C ILE A 315 -10.74 -14.23 -0.70
N GLN A 316 -10.57 -13.50 -1.81
CA GLN A 316 -9.79 -13.98 -2.97
C GLN A 316 -8.29 -13.98 -2.70
N ALA A 317 -7.77 -12.94 -2.06
CA ALA A 317 -6.36 -12.84 -1.66
C ALA A 317 -6.00 -13.94 -0.67
N GLU A 318 -6.80 -14.15 0.38
CA GLU A 318 -6.60 -15.20 1.36
C GLU A 318 -6.65 -16.60 0.70
N ALA A 319 -7.61 -16.84 -0.20
CA ALA A 319 -7.69 -18.10 -0.94
C ALA A 319 -6.47 -18.32 -1.86
N ALA A 320 -5.93 -17.27 -2.48
CA ALA A 320 -4.71 -17.36 -3.28
C ALA A 320 -3.49 -17.72 -2.41
N LEU A 321 -3.38 -17.12 -1.23
CA LEU A 321 -2.32 -17.41 -0.25
C LEU A 321 -2.43 -18.81 0.40
N ARG A 322 -3.55 -19.51 0.27
CA ARG A 322 -3.66 -20.93 0.68
C ARG A 322 -3.31 -21.90 -0.45
N GLY A 323 -3.26 -21.40 -1.69
CA GLY A 323 -3.00 -22.22 -2.87
C GLY A 323 -1.51 -22.48 -3.09
N TYR A 324 -1.22 -23.36 -4.05
CA TYR A 324 0.15 -23.63 -4.53
C TYR A 324 0.52 -22.77 -5.75
N GLU A 325 -0.46 -22.10 -6.35
CA GLU A 325 -0.22 -21.22 -7.50
C GLU A 325 0.65 -20.03 -7.09
N HIS A 326 1.54 -19.62 -8.00
CA HIS A 326 2.39 -18.46 -7.75
C HIS A 326 1.55 -17.18 -7.65
N SER A 327 0.58 -17.00 -8.54
CA SER A 327 -0.40 -15.92 -8.46
C SER A 327 -1.64 -16.16 -9.32
N LYS A 328 -2.73 -15.46 -9.01
CA LYS A 328 -3.99 -15.47 -9.78
C LYS A 328 -4.28 -14.07 -10.34
N PRO A 329 -4.61 -13.93 -11.63
CA PRO A 329 -4.84 -12.61 -12.21
C PRO A 329 -6.11 -11.93 -11.65
N LEU A 330 -6.07 -10.60 -11.55
CA LEU A 330 -7.25 -9.80 -11.24
C LEU A 330 -8.23 -9.79 -12.42
N THR A 331 -9.46 -10.26 -12.18
CA THR A 331 -10.57 -10.14 -13.12
C THR A 331 -10.96 -8.68 -13.36
N LYS A 332 -11.67 -8.41 -14.46
CA LYS A 332 -12.24 -7.07 -14.73
C LYS A 332 -13.09 -6.56 -13.57
N ALA A 333 -13.96 -7.41 -13.03
CA ALA A 333 -14.82 -7.06 -11.90
C ALA A 333 -14.03 -6.68 -10.64
N HIS A 334 -12.85 -7.29 -10.41
CA HIS A 334 -11.98 -6.87 -9.32
C HIS A 334 -11.43 -5.46 -9.57
N ARG A 335 -10.92 -5.19 -10.77
CA ARG A 335 -10.40 -3.87 -11.13
C ARG A 335 -11.46 -2.78 -10.98
N ASP A 336 -12.67 -3.04 -11.48
CA ASP A 336 -13.79 -2.08 -11.39
C ASP A 336 -14.07 -1.68 -9.92
N ILE A 337 -14.06 -2.65 -9.00
CA ILE A 337 -14.27 -2.39 -7.55
C ILE A 337 -13.10 -1.60 -6.94
N LEU A 338 -11.86 -1.93 -7.30
CA LEU A 338 -10.68 -1.21 -6.81
C LEU A 338 -10.71 0.26 -7.24
N HIS A 339 -11.08 0.54 -8.49
CA HIS A 339 -11.16 1.90 -9.02
C HIS A 339 -12.37 2.70 -8.51
N SER A 340 -13.40 2.03 -7.98
CA SER A 340 -14.62 2.69 -7.51
C SER A 340 -14.66 2.93 -5.99
N TRP A 341 -13.63 2.54 -5.23
CA TRP A 341 -13.67 2.62 -3.76
C TRP A 341 -13.99 4.02 -3.23
N GLY A 342 -13.31 5.05 -3.74
CA GLY A 342 -13.58 6.46 -3.36
C GLY A 342 -14.99 6.92 -3.72
N LYS A 343 -15.51 6.50 -4.88
CA LYS A 343 -16.87 6.86 -5.35
C LYS A 343 -17.97 6.18 -4.52
N ASN A 344 -17.73 4.94 -4.08
CA ASN A 344 -18.69 4.18 -3.27
C ASN A 344 -18.85 4.75 -1.86
N LEU A 345 -17.85 5.47 -1.34
CA LEU A 345 -17.93 6.19 -0.06
C LEU A 345 -18.79 7.46 -0.15
N GLU A 346 -18.90 8.09 -1.32
CA GLU A 346 -19.68 9.31 -1.53
C GLU A 346 -21.19 9.04 -1.64
N CYS A 347 -21.61 7.87 -2.14
CA CYS A 347 -23.02 7.51 -2.29
C CYS A 347 -23.71 7.04 -0.98
N SER A 348 -22.97 6.91 0.12
CA SER A 348 -23.52 6.51 1.43
C SER A 348 -23.69 7.69 2.40
N LYS A 349 -23.47 8.92 1.93
CA LYS A 349 -23.81 10.18 2.59
C LYS A 349 -25.09 10.73 1.97
#